data_AF-A0A386RDV3-F1
#
_entry.id   AF-A0A386RDV3-F1
#
_cell.length_a   1.000
_cell.length_b   1.000
_cell.length_c   1.000
_cell.angle_alpha   90.00
_cell.angle_beta   90.00
_cell.angle_gamma   90.00
#
_symmetry.space_group_name_H-M   'P 1'
#
loop_
_entity.id
_entity.type
_entity.pdbx_description
1 polymer ?
#
loop_
_entity_poly.entity_id
_entity_poly.type
_entity_poly.pdbx_seq_one_letter_code
_entity_poly.pdbx_strand_id
1 'polypeptide(L)'
;MGYHFATFSSNASLAKSEAKYAVSSAKALGLPKGSYLACDYETGSGNIITNCKNVTAKAILAFMDEIKAAGYQPLLYASSSVLQNNINTPSIVKKYPNSL
;
A
#
# COMPACT_ATOMS: atom_id res chain seq x y z
N MET A 1 15.01 -0.68 0.97
CA MET A 1 13.54 -0.51 0.97
C MET A 1 13.16 0.21 -0.32
N GLY A 2 11.99 -0.08 -0.89
CA GLY A 2 11.39 0.70 -1.97
C GLY A 2 10.01 1.21 -1.56
N TYR A 3 9.42 2.08 -2.38
CA TYR A 3 8.04 2.53 -2.22
C TYR A 3 7.39 2.68 -3.60
N HIS A 4 6.06 2.71 -3.61
CA HIS A 4 5.24 3.04 -4.78
C HIS A 4 4.21 4.08 -4.36
N PHE A 5 4.22 5.23 -5.04
CA PHE A 5 3.22 6.27 -4.85
C PHE A 5 1.88 5.79 -5.41
N ALA A 6 0.90 5.61 -4.53
CA ALA A 6 -0.41 5.06 -4.86
C ALA A 6 -1.26 6.06 -5.63
N THR A 7 -1.90 5.60 -6.71
CA THR A 7 -2.92 6.36 -7.45
C THR A 7 -4.28 5.66 -7.49
N PHE A 8 -4.43 4.59 -6.72
CA PHE A 8 -5.60 3.70 -6.80
C PHE A 8 -6.82 4.17 -5.99
N SER A 9 -6.71 5.25 -5.22
CA SER A 9 -7.75 5.74 -4.31
C SER A 9 -8.29 4.61 -3.42
N SER A 10 -9.60 4.32 -3.48
CA SER A 10 -10.19 3.17 -2.78
C SER A 10 -10.53 1.99 -3.71
N ASN A 11 -9.89 1.89 -4.88
CA ASN A 11 -10.13 0.83 -5.87
C ASN A 11 -9.16 -0.35 -5.69
N ALA A 12 -9.64 -1.45 -5.13
CA ALA A 12 -8.82 -2.64 -4.87
C ALA A 12 -8.27 -3.33 -6.14
N SER A 13 -8.99 -3.28 -7.26
CA SER A 13 -8.51 -3.88 -8.52
C SER A 13 -7.35 -3.09 -9.11
N LEU A 14 -7.43 -1.76 -9.06
CA LEU A 14 -6.33 -0.88 -9.46
C LEU A 14 -5.15 -1.01 -8.49
N ALA A 15 -5.41 -1.10 -7.19
CA ALA A 15 -4.38 -1.32 -6.17
C ALA A 15 -3.55 -2.59 -6.42
N LYS A 16 -4.19 -3.70 -6.81
CA LYS A 16 -3.47 -4.93 -7.22
C LYS A 16 -2.61 -4.72 -8.46
N SER A 17 -3.10 -3.95 -9.42
CA SER A 17 -2.38 -3.67 -10.67
C SER A 17 -1.14 -2.81 -10.41
N GLU A 18 -1.29 -1.78 -9.58
CA GLU A 18 -0.18 -0.95 -9.11
C GLU A 18 0.83 -1.73 -8.29
N ALA A 19 0.40 -2.64 -7.41
CA ALA A 19 1.31 -3.49 -6.64
C ALA A 19 2.16 -4.40 -7.54
N LYS A 20 1.58 -4.95 -8.61
CA LYS A 20 2.33 -5.74 -9.60
C LYS A 20 3.37 -4.90 -10.33
N TYR A 21 3.03 -3.65 -10.66
CA TYR A 21 3.99 -2.70 -11.23
C TYR A 21 5.11 -2.36 -10.25
N ALA A 22 4.79 -2.09 -8.98
CA ALA A 22 5.76 -1.83 -7.92
C ALA A 22 6.73 -3.01 -7.73
N VAL A 23 6.20 -4.24 -7.71
CA VAL A 23 6.99 -5.48 -7.63
C VAL A 23 7.90 -5.64 -8.85
N SER A 24 7.39 -5.39 -10.06
CA SER A 24 8.20 -5.47 -11.29
C SER A 24 9.35 -4.47 -11.25
N SER A 25 9.05 -3.23 -10.86
CA SER A 25 10.04 -2.15 -10.71
C SER A 25 11.09 -2.50 -9.65
N ALA A 26 10.67 -2.99 -8.49
CA ALA A 26 11.56 -3.41 -7.41
C ALA A 26 12.52 -4.52 -7.84
N LYS A 27 12.03 -5.52 -8.60
CA LYS A 27 12.87 -6.58 -9.16
C LYS A 27 13.86 -6.04 -10.18
N ALA A 28 13.42 -5.17 -11.09
CA ALA A 28 14.27 -4.56 -12.10
C ALA A 28 15.41 -3.72 -11.48
N LEU A 29 15.13 -3.05 -10.36
CA LEU A 29 16.10 -2.28 -9.60
C LEU A 29 16.96 -3.14 -8.65
N GLY A 30 16.79 -4.46 -8.66
CA GLY A 30 17.59 -5.37 -7.83
C GLY A 30 17.28 -5.31 -6.33
N LEU A 31 16.08 -4.85 -5.94
CA LEU A 31 15.68 -4.82 -4.53
C LEU A 31 15.61 -6.27 -3.99
N PRO A 32 16.41 -6.63 -2.97
CA PRO A 32 16.43 -7.98 -2.43
C PRO A 32 15.08 -8.42 -1.86
N LYS A 33 14.72 -9.69 -2.02
CA LYS A 33 13.57 -10.29 -1.32
C LYS A 33 13.71 -10.10 0.19
N GLY A 34 12.57 -10.00 0.88
CA GLY A 34 12.53 -9.67 2.31
C GLY A 34 12.73 -8.18 2.62
N SER A 35 13.16 -7.36 1.65
CA SER A 35 13.13 -5.90 1.81
C SER A 35 11.70 -5.40 1.94
N TYR A 36 11.53 -4.27 2.62
CA TYR A 36 10.28 -3.53 2.60
C TYR A 36 10.01 -2.91 1.23
N LEU A 37 8.76 -3.01 0.80
CA LEU A 37 8.20 -2.28 -0.33
C LEU A 37 6.89 -1.63 0.11
N ALA A 38 6.92 -0.31 0.24
CA ALA A 38 5.85 0.46 0.84
C ALA A 38 4.77 0.87 -0.16
N CYS A 39 3.51 0.83 0.28
CA CYS A 39 2.40 1.57 -0.31
C CYS A 39 2.45 3.00 0.25
N ASP A 40 2.84 3.97 -0.57
CA ASP A 40 2.81 5.39 -0.22
C ASP A 40 1.42 5.94 -0.58
N TYR A 41 0.53 6.01 0.41
CA TYR A 41 -0.87 6.39 0.25
C TYR A 41 -1.11 7.83 0.70
N GLU A 42 -0.83 8.77 -0.20
CA GLU A 42 -0.98 10.22 0.03
C GLU A 42 -1.88 10.87 -1.02
N THR A 43 -2.29 12.11 -0.77
CA THR A 43 -2.97 12.91 -1.81
C THR A 43 -2.00 13.31 -2.92
N GLY A 44 -2.45 13.27 -4.17
CA GLY A 44 -1.63 13.63 -5.34
C GLY A 44 -1.88 12.71 -6.52
N SER A 45 -1.52 13.16 -7.73
CA SER A 45 -1.64 12.36 -8.97
C SER A 45 -3.02 11.70 -9.18
N GLY A 46 -4.09 12.35 -8.72
CA GLY A 46 -5.47 11.84 -8.81
C GLY A 46 -5.87 10.84 -7.71
N ASN A 47 -5.00 10.57 -6.73
CA ASN A 47 -5.31 9.72 -5.59
C ASN A 47 -6.27 10.41 -4.61
N ILE A 48 -7.49 9.88 -4.46
CA ILE A 48 -8.52 10.41 -3.57
C ILE A 48 -8.46 9.64 -2.24
N ILE A 49 -7.91 10.32 -1.23
CA ILE A 49 -7.72 9.77 0.13
C ILE A 49 -8.95 9.92 1.03
N THR A 50 -9.96 10.70 0.64
CA THR A 50 -11.12 11.06 1.48
C THR A 50 -12.30 10.09 1.38
N ASN A 51 -12.12 8.94 0.74
CA ASN A 51 -13.15 7.90 0.63
C ASN A 51 -13.41 7.17 1.97
N CYS A 52 -14.38 6.26 1.97
CA CYS A 52 -14.74 5.47 3.16
C CYS A 52 -13.54 4.67 3.70
N LYS A 53 -13.19 4.87 4.98
CA LYS A 53 -12.06 4.23 5.69
C LYS A 53 -11.92 2.73 5.44
N ASN A 54 -13.04 2.01 5.48
CA ASN A 54 -13.06 0.56 5.32
C ASN A 54 -12.81 0.13 3.87
N VAL A 55 -13.30 0.89 2.89
CA VAL A 55 -13.09 0.61 1.47
C VAL A 55 -11.64 0.94 1.09
N THR A 56 -11.13 2.07 1.57
CA THR A 56 -9.72 2.45 1.44
C THR A 56 -8.79 1.38 2.02
N ALA A 57 -9.04 0.93 3.25
CA ALA A 57 -8.23 -0.11 3.88
C ALA A 57 -8.25 -1.43 3.09
N LYS A 58 -9.40 -1.82 2.51
CA LYS A 58 -9.48 -3.01 1.63
C LYS A 58 -8.62 -2.86 0.38
N ALA A 59 -8.58 -1.68 -0.23
CA ALA A 59 -7.73 -1.43 -1.39
C ALA A 59 -6.24 -1.47 -1.03
N ILE A 60 -5.85 -0.84 0.08
CA ILE A 60 -4.47 -0.89 0.60
C ILE A 60 -4.06 -2.33 0.92
N LEU A 61 -4.91 -3.11 1.60
CA LEU A 61 -4.63 -4.53 1.87
C LEU A 61 -4.46 -5.34 0.59
N ALA A 62 -5.26 -5.05 -0.45
CA ALA A 62 -5.11 -5.71 -1.75
C ALA A 62 -3.75 -5.41 -2.40
N PHE A 63 -3.23 -4.19 -2.24
CA PHE A 63 -1.87 -3.85 -2.66
C PHE A 63 -0.83 -4.62 -1.83
N MET A 64 -0.93 -4.55 -0.49
CA MET A 64 0.02 -5.18 0.44
C MET A 64 0.08 -6.71 0.30
N ASP A 65 -1.04 -7.35 -0.02
CA ASP A 65 -1.13 -8.79 -0.26
C ASP A 65 -0.24 -9.21 -1.45
N GLU A 66 -0.27 -8.46 -2.55
CA GLU A 66 0.56 -8.71 -3.73
C GLU A 66 2.04 -8.49 -3.42
N ILE A 67 2.38 -7.47 -2.61
CA ILE A 67 3.76 -7.25 -2.14
C ILE A 67 4.25 -8.44 -1.32
N LYS A 68 3.43 -8.93 -0.39
CA LYS A 68 3.78 -10.09 0.44
C LYS A 68 3.93 -11.35 -0.40
N ALA A 69 3.01 -11.59 -1.33
CA ALA A 69 3.05 -12.74 -2.23
C ALA A 69 4.30 -12.74 -3.13
N ALA A 70 4.81 -11.56 -3.50
CA ALA A 70 6.05 -11.42 -4.26
C ALA A 70 7.34 -11.66 -3.44
N GLY A 71 7.22 -11.85 -2.13
CA GLY A 71 8.35 -12.11 -1.22
C GLY A 71 8.99 -10.86 -0.62
N TYR A 72 8.30 -9.71 -0.67
CA TYR A 72 8.69 -8.48 0.02
C TYR A 72 7.92 -8.32 1.33
N GLN A 73 8.36 -7.41 2.19
CA GLN A 73 7.61 -7.03 3.40
C GLN A 73 6.72 -5.83 3.06
N PRO A 74 5.39 -5.93 3.20
CA PRO A 74 4.51 -4.80 2.96
C PRO A 74 4.62 -3.77 4.08
N LEU A 75 4.61 -2.49 3.71
CA LEU A 75 4.58 -1.35 4.61
C LEU A 75 3.54 -0.36 4.07
N LEU A 76 2.74 0.26 4.93
CA LEU A 76 1.88 1.39 4.59
C LEU A 76 2.54 2.66 5.09
N TYR A 77 2.74 3.62 4.20
CA TYR A 77 3.14 4.98 4.52
C TYR A 77 1.99 5.94 4.20
N ALA A 78 1.68 6.83 5.13
CA ALA A 78 0.80 7.98 4.93
C ALA A 78 1.01 8.97 6.08
N SER A 79 0.59 10.22 5.90
CA SER A 79 0.63 11.23 6.94
C SER A 79 -0.21 10.81 8.15
N SER A 80 0.18 11.27 9.34
CA SER A 80 -0.50 10.92 10.60
C SER A 80 -2.00 11.23 10.56
N SER A 81 -2.40 12.34 9.93
CA SER A 81 -3.81 12.68 9.74
C SER A 81 -4.54 11.65 8.88
N VAL A 82 -3.95 11.21 7.77
CA VAL A 82 -4.56 10.21 6.87
C VAL A 82 -4.70 8.86 7.56
N LEU A 83 -3.67 8.43 8.29
CA LEU A 83 -3.71 7.18 9.07
C LEU A 83 -4.83 7.18 10.13
N GLN A 84 -5.11 8.33 10.76
CA GLN A 84 -6.13 8.45 11.78
C GLN A 84 -7.54 8.64 11.19
N ASN A 85 -7.64 9.45 10.12
CA ASN A 85 -8.91 10.01 9.67
C ASN A 85 -9.44 9.41 8.36
N ASN A 86 -8.63 8.67 7.60
CA ASN A 86 -8.99 8.24 6.26
C ASN A 86 -8.82 6.74 6.01
N ILE A 87 -8.17 6.02 6.92
CA ILE A 87 -7.89 4.60 6.79
C ILE A 87 -8.36 3.87 8.05
N ASN A 88 -8.95 2.68 7.88
CA ASN A 88 -9.14 1.76 9.01
C ASN A 88 -7.80 1.06 9.32
N THR A 89 -6.88 1.78 9.97
CA THR A 89 -5.56 1.30 10.35
C THR A 89 -5.57 0.07 11.26
N PRO A 90 -6.51 -0.10 12.23
CA PRO A 90 -6.64 -1.36 12.97
C PRO A 90 -6.76 -2.59 12.08
N SER A 91 -7.49 -2.50 10.96
CA SER A 91 -7.61 -3.62 10.02
C SER A 91 -6.30 -3.94 9.27
N ILE A 92 -5.47 -2.92 9.02
CA ILE A 92 -4.14 -3.09 8.40
C ILE A 92 -3.22 -3.83 9.37
N VAL A 93 -3.06 -3.32 10.60
CA VAL A 93 -2.16 -3.92 11.60
C VAL A 93 -2.61 -5.29 12.06
N LYS A 94 -3.93 -5.57 12.05
CA LYS A 94 -4.46 -6.91 12.34
C LYS A 94 -3.91 -7.96 11.38
N LYS A 95 -3.74 -7.61 10.09
CA LYS A 95 -3.18 -8.51 9.08
C LYS A 95 -1.65 -8.41 9.01
N TYR A 96 -1.10 -7.22 9.22
CA TYR A 96 0.33 -6.92 9.12
C TYR A 96 0.82 -6.12 10.34
N PRO A 97 1.17 -6.78 11.46
CA PRO A 97 1.39 -6.13 12.77
C PRO A 97 2.52 -5.11 12.87
N ASN A 98 3.43 -5.03 11.90
CA ASN A 98 4.58 -4.11 11.88
C ASN A 98 4.66 -3.35 10.54
N SER A 99 3.51 -2.85 10.07
CA SER A 99 3.36 -2.28 8.72
C SER A 99 2.90 -0.82 8.69
N LEU A 100 3.00 -0.10 9.81
CA LEU A 100 2.77 1.34 9.92
C LEU A 100 4.05 2.04 10.37
#